data_AF-A0AAU3NCC2-F1
#
_entry.id   AF-A0AAU3NCC2-F1
#
_cell.length_a   1.000
_cell.length_b   1.000
_cell.length_c   1.000
_cell.angle_alpha   90.00
_cell.angle_beta   90.00
_cell.angle_gamma   90.00
#
_symmetry.space_group_name_H-M   'P 1'
#
loop_
_entity.id
_entity.type
_entity.pdbx_description
1 polymer ?
#
loop_
_entity_poly.entity_id
_entity_poly.type
_entity_poly.pdbx_seq_one_letter_code
_entity_poly.pdbx_strand_id
1 'polypeptide(L)'
;MLPDDQEDLIDALGESRTWLVDAPGYRTHTVLRGLRARGLEGKFVVVSSQWDGKEAYDAFRPAPAAERSPERQKVDARVAALQTWQDENTYQVVHTRSAGE
;
A
#
# COMPACT_ATOMS: atom_id res chain seq x y z
N MET A 1 -6.93 -0.77 16.00
CA MET A 1 -7.35 0.42 15.22
C MET A 1 -8.77 0.79 15.64
N LEU A 2 -8.99 2.03 16.09
CA LEU A 2 -10.32 2.58 16.33
C LEU A 2 -11.07 2.75 14.99
N PRO A 3 -12.40 2.95 14.97
CA PRO A 3 -13.14 3.08 13.72
C PRO A 3 -12.66 4.23 12.81
N ASP A 4 -12.38 5.41 13.36
CA ASP A 4 -11.98 6.60 12.59
C ASP A 4 -10.56 6.47 12.00
N ASP A 5 -9.68 5.75 12.70
CA ASP A 5 -8.33 5.45 12.25
C ASP A 5 -8.31 4.67 10.91
N GLN A 6 -9.37 3.93 10.55
CA GLN A 6 -9.45 3.22 9.27
C GLN A 6 -9.55 4.18 8.09
N GLU A 7 -10.33 5.25 8.23
CA GLU A 7 -10.49 6.27 7.19
C GLU A 7 -9.18 7.04 7.01
N ASP A 8 -8.56 7.41 8.12
CA ASP A 8 -7.26 8.08 8.11
C ASP A 8 -6.17 7.22 7.48
N LEU A 9 -6.20 5.91 7.71
CA LEU A 9 -5.25 4.99 7.11
C LEU A 9 -5.50 4.84 5.60
N ILE A 10 -6.76 4.84 5.15
CA ILE A 10 -7.10 4.81 3.72
C ILE A 10 -6.59 6.07 3.02
N ASP A 11 -6.83 7.25 3.60
CA ASP A 11 -6.35 8.52 3.06
C ASP A 11 -4.81 8.57 3.00
N ALA A 12 -4.14 8.18 4.11
CA ALA A 12 -2.69 8.12 4.16
C ALA A 12 -2.08 7.19 3.10
N LEU A 13 -2.72 6.07 2.81
CA LEU A 13 -2.27 5.07 1.83
C LEU A 13 -2.71 5.37 0.39
N GLY A 14 -3.64 6.32 0.20
CA GLY A 14 -4.24 6.68 -1.08
C GLY A 14 -3.91 8.12 -1.47
N GLU A 15 -4.84 9.06 -1.21
CA GLU A 15 -4.75 10.45 -1.67
C GLU A 15 -3.49 11.15 -1.17
N SER A 16 -2.99 10.81 0.02
CA SER A 16 -1.75 11.38 0.55
C SER A 16 -0.47 10.90 -0.17
N ARG A 17 -0.56 9.91 -1.07
CA ARG A 17 0.56 9.33 -1.85
C ARG A 17 0.61 9.83 -3.30
N THR A 18 0.22 11.08 -3.55
CA THR A 18 0.31 11.66 -4.91
C THR A 18 1.72 11.56 -5.51
N TRP A 19 2.76 11.66 -4.69
CA TRP A 19 4.17 11.55 -5.10
C TRP A 19 4.57 10.16 -5.64
N LEU A 20 3.75 9.12 -5.44
CA LEU A 20 4.09 7.77 -5.88
C LEU A 20 4.06 7.65 -7.42
N VAL A 21 3.29 8.50 -8.10
CA VAL A 21 3.21 8.52 -9.58
C VAL A 21 4.54 8.85 -10.25
N ASP A 22 5.44 9.54 -9.54
CA ASP A 22 6.75 9.94 -10.03
C ASP A 22 7.85 8.91 -9.69
N ALA A 23 7.51 7.84 -8.95
CA ALA A 23 8.48 6.81 -8.57
C ALA A 23 8.88 5.97 -9.81
N PRO A 24 10.19 5.81 -10.10
CA PRO A 24 10.62 5.01 -11.23
C PRO A 24 10.06 3.58 -11.21
N GLY A 25 9.38 3.21 -12.29
CA GLY A 25 8.78 1.88 -12.46
C GLY A 25 7.50 1.65 -11.67
N TYR A 26 6.93 2.65 -10.99
CA TYR A 26 5.57 2.56 -10.47
C TYR A 26 4.54 2.57 -11.61
N ARG A 27 3.49 1.76 -11.51
CA ARG A 27 2.38 1.73 -12.48
C ARG A 27 1.07 2.21 -11.88
N THR A 28 0.64 1.58 -10.79
CA THR A 28 -0.64 1.86 -10.14
C THR A 28 -0.65 1.33 -8.72
N HIS A 29 -1.57 1.81 -7.90
CA HIS A 29 -1.98 1.15 -6.69
C HIS A 29 -3.49 1.24 -6.49
N THR A 30 -4.04 0.28 -5.76
CA THR A 30 -5.42 0.28 -5.29
C THR A 30 -5.42 0.16 -3.78
N VAL A 31 -6.14 1.06 -3.11
CA VAL A 31 -6.37 1.02 -1.66
C VAL A 31 -7.76 0.44 -1.41
N LEU A 32 -7.82 -0.64 -0.65
CA LEU A 32 -9.05 -1.40 -0.39
C LEU A 32 -9.42 -1.30 1.09
N ARG A 33 -10.65 -0.85 1.36
CA ARG A 33 -11.22 -0.88 2.71
C ARG A 33 -11.58 -2.32 3.10
N GLY A 34 -10.97 -2.82 4.16
CA GLY A 34 -11.38 -4.08 4.78
C GLY A 34 -12.76 -3.96 5.43
N LEU A 35 -13.75 -4.67 4.87
CA LEU A 35 -15.12 -4.69 5.42
C LEU A 35 -15.30 -5.84 6.43
N ARG A 36 -14.81 -7.03 6.07
CA ARG A 36 -14.89 -8.27 6.84
C ARG A 36 -13.91 -9.29 6.28
N ALA A 37 -13.43 -10.19 7.13
CA ALA A 37 -12.56 -11.30 6.75
C ALA A 37 -12.93 -12.57 7.54
N ARG A 38 -12.49 -13.73 7.03
CA ARG A 38 -12.47 -14.99 7.78
C ARG A 38 -11.01 -15.28 8.13
N GLY A 39 -10.71 -15.51 9.40
CA GLY A 39 -9.32 -15.75 9.85
C GLY A 39 -8.50 -14.48 10.10
N LEU A 40 -9.12 -13.29 10.05
CA LEU A 40 -8.52 -12.02 10.46
C LEU A 40 -9.58 -11.22 11.23
N GLU A 41 -9.19 -10.68 12.38
CA GLU A 41 -10.05 -9.87 13.24
C GLU A 41 -9.67 -8.38 13.17
N GLY A 42 -10.64 -7.51 13.43
CA GLY A 42 -10.44 -6.06 13.48
C GLY A 42 -10.54 -5.37 12.11
N LYS A 43 -10.17 -4.09 12.12
CA LYS A 43 -10.16 -3.22 10.93
C LYS A 43 -8.84 -3.36 10.20
N PHE A 44 -8.90 -3.34 8.87
CA PHE A 44 -7.72 -3.47 8.02
C PHE A 44 -7.89 -2.70 6.71
N VAL A 45 -6.76 -2.42 6.06
CA VAL A 45 -6.67 -1.80 4.73
C VAL A 45 -5.68 -2.63 3.92
N VAL A 46 -5.96 -2.86 2.64
CA VAL A 46 -5.03 -3.55 1.73
C VAL A 46 -4.57 -2.58 0.66
N VAL A 47 -3.25 -2.55 0.43
CA VAL A 47 -2.66 -1.83 -0.70
C VAL A 47 -2.16 -2.87 -1.69
N SER A 48 -2.68 -2.82 -2.92
CA SER A 48 -2.17 -3.61 -4.03
C SER A 48 -1.52 -2.68 -5.04
N SER A 49 -0.20 -2.73 -5.17
CA SER A 49 0.57 -1.88 -6.10
C SER A 49 1.21 -2.70 -7.21
N GLN A 50 1.29 -2.13 -8.41
CA GLN A 50 1.93 -2.72 -9.58
C GLN A 50 3.17 -1.93 -9.95
N TRP A 51 4.21 -2.65 -10.35
CA TRP A 51 5.52 -2.12 -10.69
C TRP A 51 6.01 -2.73 -12.01
N ASP A 52 6.92 -2.06 -12.70
CA ASP A 52 7.51 -2.50 -13.97
C ASP A 52 8.31 -3.80 -13.85
N GLY A 53 8.79 -4.10 -12.65
CA GLY A 53 9.55 -5.31 -12.36
C GLY A 53 9.96 -5.36 -10.89
N LYS A 54 10.58 -6.47 -10.51
CA LYS A 54 11.08 -6.67 -9.16
C LYS A 54 12.14 -5.65 -8.80
N GLU A 55 13.04 -5.33 -9.74
CA GLU A 55 14.15 -4.40 -9.56
C GLU A 55 13.66 -2.98 -9.25
N ALA A 56 12.59 -2.52 -9.92
CA ALA A 56 11.99 -1.21 -9.64
C ALA A 56 11.37 -1.15 -8.25
N TYR A 57 10.64 -2.21 -7.86
CA TYR A 57 10.07 -2.32 -6.51
C TYR A 57 11.16 -2.36 -5.43
N ASP A 58 12.19 -3.18 -5.64
CA ASP A 58 13.29 -3.37 -4.70
C ASP A 58 14.20 -2.14 -4.61
N ALA A 59 14.27 -1.28 -5.64
CA ALA A 59 14.94 0.01 -5.54
C ALA A 59 14.12 1.03 -4.72
N PHE A 60 12.79 0.98 -4.86
CA PHE A 60 11.88 1.90 -4.19
C PHE A 60 11.65 1.58 -2.71
N ARG A 61 11.42 0.30 -2.39
CA ARG A 61 10.90 -0.16 -1.09
C ARG A 61 11.87 0.00 0.09
N PRO A 62 13.15 -0.39 0.00
CA PRO A 62 14.08 -0.39 1.13
C PRO A 62 14.81 0.95 1.32
N ALA A 63 14.50 1.98 0.52
CA ALA A 63 15.13 3.30 0.64
C ALA A 63 15.16 3.76 2.11
N PRO A 64 16.34 4.08 2.68
CA PRO A 64 16.49 4.57 4.04
C PRO A 64 15.59 5.77 4.31
N ALA A 65 15.07 5.91 5.53
CA ALA A 65 14.14 6.99 5.86
C ALA A 65 14.67 8.38 5.49
N ALA A 66 15.98 8.61 5.67
CA ALA A 66 16.66 9.86 5.34
C ALA A 66 16.77 10.14 3.83
N GLU A 67 16.69 9.11 2.99
CA GLU A 67 16.75 9.23 1.52
C GLU A 67 15.35 9.35 0.89
N ARG A 68 14.30 9.09 1.66
CA ARG A 68 12.92 9.27 1.21
C ARG A 68 12.59 10.75 1.12
N SER A 69 11.77 11.14 0.14
CA SER A 69 11.26 12.50 0.05
C SER A 69 10.51 12.91 1.32
N PRO A 70 10.50 14.20 1.70
CA PRO A 70 9.74 14.68 2.85
C PRO A 70 8.26 14.30 2.81
N GLU A 71 7.65 14.24 1.62
CA GLU A 71 6.27 13.83 1.40
C GLU A 71 6.06 12.37 1.78
N ARG A 72 6.97 11.47 1.35
CA ARG A 72 6.93 10.05 1.72
C ARG A 72 7.14 9.87 3.22
N GLN A 73 8.09 10.60 3.83
CA GLN A 73 8.32 10.51 5.28
C GLN A 73 7.09 10.89 6.10
N LYS A 74 6.36 11.94 5.71
CA LYS A 74 5.10 12.35 6.39
C LYS A 74 4.03 11.26 6.31
N VAL A 75 3.86 10.66 5.13
CA VAL A 75 2.91 9.55 4.94
C VAL A 75 3.33 8.33 5.77
N ASP A 76 4.60 7.95 5.71
CA ASP A 76 5.13 6.79 6.45
C ASP A 76 4.92 6.97 7.97
N ALA A 77 5.14 8.17 8.49
CA ALA A 77 4.89 8.49 9.90
C ALA A 77 3.39 8.39 10.27
N ARG A 78 2.49 8.88 9.42
CA ARG A 78 1.04 8.77 9.65
C ARG A 78 0.57 7.31 9.62
N VAL A 79 1.06 6.52 8.66
CA VAL A 79 0.78 5.08 8.60
C VAL A 79 1.30 4.38 9.85
N ALA A 80 2.54 4.66 10.29
CA ALA A 80 3.13 4.05 11.47
C ALA A 80 2.38 4.39 12.77
N ALA A 81 1.73 5.55 12.86
CA ALA A 81 0.92 5.94 14.01
C ALA A 81 -0.43 5.19 14.08
N LEU A 82 -0.99 4.77 12.93
CA LEU A 82 -2.30 4.14 12.82
C LEU A 82 -2.22 2.61 12.77
N GLN A 83 -1.14 2.08 12.19
CA GLN A 83 -0.94 0.67 11.94
C GLN A 83 -0.46 -0.06 13.20
N THR A 84 -1.14 -1.15 13.55
CA THR A 84 -0.74 -2.01 14.67
C THR A 84 0.06 -3.23 14.23
N TRP A 85 -0.11 -3.68 12.98
CA TRP A 85 0.57 -4.83 12.39
C TRP A 85 0.48 -4.75 10.86
N GLN A 86 1.40 -5.42 10.16
CA GLN A 86 1.42 -5.53 8.71
C GLN A 86 2.02 -6.85 8.24
N ASP A 87 1.49 -7.33 7.11
CA ASP A 87 2.03 -8.41 6.30
C ASP A 87 2.17 -7.93 4.85
N GLU A 88 3.25 -8.35 4.22
CA GLU A 88 3.67 -7.92 2.89
C GLU A 88 4.21 -9.12 2.12
N ASN A 89 3.80 -9.23 0.85
CA ASN A 89 4.38 -10.18 -0.07
C ASN A 89 4.33 -9.62 -1.51
N THR A 90 5.09 -10.22 -2.42
CA THR A 90 5.15 -9.86 -3.84
C THR A 90 4.67 -11.02 -4.70
N TYR A 91 4.00 -10.71 -5.82
CA TYR A 91 3.35 -11.72 -6.64
C TYR A 91 3.58 -11.46 -8.13
N GLN A 92 3.63 -12.54 -8.89
CA GLN A 92 3.44 -12.52 -10.34
C GLN A 92 2.03 -13.00 -10.65
N VAL A 93 1.28 -12.24 -11.47
CA VAL A 93 -0.02 -12.68 -11.96
C VAL A 93 0.21 -13.76 -13.02
N VAL A 94 -0.25 -15.00 -12.76
CA VAL A 94 -0.05 -16.15 -13.66
C VAL A 94 -1.33 -16.65 -14.31
N HIS A 95 -2.50 -16.17 -13.86
CA HIS A 95 -3.79 -16.55 -14.40
C HIS A 95 -4.84 -15.48 -14.10
N THR A 96 -5.75 -15.26 -15.05
CA THR A 96 -6.99 -14.52 -14.87
C THR A 96 -8.02 -15.08 -15.86
N ARG A 97 -9.30 -15.04 -15.48
CA ARG A 97 -10.41 -15.44 -16.34
C ARG A 97 -11.68 -14.71 -15.90
N SER A 98 -12.43 -14.19 -16.85
CA SER A 98 -13.71 -13.54 -16.60
C SER A 98 -14.89 -14.49 -16.85
N ALA A 99 -16.08 -14.14 -16.36
CA ALA A 99 -17.28 -14.93 -16.59
C ALA A 99 -17.60 -14.98 -18.09
N GLY A 100 -17.60 -16.19 -18.68
CA GLY A 100 -17.89 -16.40 -20.10
C GLY A 100 -16.68 -16.36 -21.04
N GLU A 101 -15.46 -16.21 -20.52
CA GLU A 101 -14.19 -16.30 -21.28
C GLU A 101 -13.72 -17.74 -21.49
#